data_AF-A0A2H0U8P8-F1
#
_entry.id   AF-A0A2H0U8P8-F1
#
_cell.length_a   1.000
_cell.length_b   1.000
_cell.length_c   1.000
_cell.angle_alpha   90.00
_cell.angle_beta   90.00
_cell.angle_gamma   90.00
#
_symmetry.space_group_name_H-M   'P 1'
#
loop_
_entity.id
_entity.type
_entity.pdbx_description
1 polymer ?
#
loop_
_entity_poly.entity_id
_entity_poly.type
_entity_poly.pdbx_seq_one_letter_code
_entity_poly.pdbx_strand_id
1 'polypeptide(L)'
;MRSWAALCTALVLAPALFAHAHSEEERTIRMTAEGYVPSIIEVHAGDTVIFINDDTREHWPASNIHPTHSVYPDSSISKCGTDEEHEIFDACRPMQPGEVYEFTFEHPGVWRCHDHINPNETCAITVLGEEGDSGARSERGTLAALWDRVRIAFARAYYALFPRALDAKFSKIDMREAAGDERSVRALLIAAGPERVMRELLASSGEGTLWDCHQEAHVVGKAAYELYGAEVFRRGSMECHSGFIHGAMETFLSQQGTADLAEKIGELCAAFPSSFGIFECLHGVGHGVMAYQNYDLPAALEECGKLETDFDRSSCYGGVFMENIVAAQGFGANPDHETEWVSWSDPHFPCNTVSEDEQVLTQCYLMQTSWMLTIAGYDFEAVGRQCAAAPSAMRATCHVSLGRDIAGYTQRNTERILELCAVASPAAHRSDCVVGALNVVLDFAGGVTPLAHQLCEAATGEAAARCRATLEARETEF
;
A
#
# COMPACT_ATOMS: atom_id res chain seq x y z
N MET A 1 57.57 -68.31 -15.74
CA MET A 1 57.80 -67.95 -14.33
C MET A 1 58.23 -66.49 -14.26
N ARG A 2 57.49 -65.68 -13.48
CA ARG A 2 57.78 -64.36 -12.89
C ARG A 2 56.70 -63.32 -13.22
N SER A 3 55.76 -63.24 -12.29
CA SER A 3 54.73 -62.21 -12.13
C SER A 3 55.35 -60.85 -11.77
N TRP A 4 54.89 -59.77 -12.39
CA TRP A 4 55.04 -58.41 -11.86
C TRP A 4 53.68 -57.71 -11.95
N ALA A 5 53.15 -57.33 -10.79
CA ALA A 5 51.89 -56.63 -10.63
C ALA A 5 52.06 -55.16 -11.00
N ALA A 6 51.14 -54.61 -11.80
CA ALA A 6 51.04 -53.18 -12.07
C ALA A 6 50.14 -52.54 -11.01
N LEU A 7 50.70 -51.62 -10.21
CA LEU A 7 49.92 -50.67 -9.41
C LEU A 7 49.42 -49.56 -10.35
N CYS A 8 48.10 -49.47 -10.54
CA CYS A 8 47.46 -48.27 -11.07
C CYS A 8 47.20 -47.30 -9.90
N THR A 9 47.97 -46.22 -9.81
CA THR A 9 47.66 -45.07 -8.96
C THR A 9 46.64 -44.20 -9.69
N ALA A 10 45.39 -44.21 -9.23
CA ALA A 10 44.37 -43.30 -9.72
C ALA A 10 44.64 -41.89 -9.17
N LEU A 11 44.97 -40.95 -10.06
CA LEU A 11 45.05 -39.53 -9.74
C LEU A 11 43.63 -38.99 -9.61
N VAL A 12 43.16 -38.76 -8.38
CA VAL A 12 41.88 -38.09 -8.13
C VAL A 12 42.12 -36.59 -8.33
N LEU A 13 41.68 -36.06 -9.48
CA LEU A 13 41.50 -34.62 -9.69
C LEU A 13 40.29 -34.19 -8.84
N ALA A 14 40.56 -33.50 -7.74
CA ALA A 14 39.54 -32.79 -7.00
C ALA A 14 38.98 -31.66 -7.89
N PRO A 15 37.65 -31.53 -8.05
CA PRO A 15 37.08 -30.36 -8.70
C PRO A 15 37.34 -29.15 -7.80
N ALA A 16 37.95 -28.10 -8.36
CA ALA A 16 38.05 -26.81 -7.69
C ALA A 16 36.63 -26.27 -7.49
N LEU A 17 36.20 -26.18 -6.23
CA LEU A 17 35.04 -25.38 -5.83
C LEU A 17 35.38 -23.92 -6.13
N PHE A 18 34.84 -23.36 -7.21
CA PHE A 18 34.78 -21.92 -7.40
C PHE A 18 33.65 -21.40 -6.51
N ALA A 19 33.98 -21.06 -5.26
CA ALA A 19 33.20 -20.09 -4.51
C ALA A 19 33.32 -18.76 -5.26
N HIS A 20 32.21 -18.25 -5.79
CA HIS A 20 32.18 -16.96 -6.46
C HIS A 20 32.26 -15.87 -5.39
N ALA A 21 33.47 -15.50 -4.98
CA ALA A 21 33.66 -14.29 -4.18
C ALA A 21 33.48 -13.09 -5.12
N HIS A 22 32.40 -12.32 -4.95
CA HIS A 22 32.20 -11.05 -5.66
C HIS A 22 33.41 -10.15 -5.48
N SER A 23 33.85 -9.47 -6.54
CA SER A 23 34.94 -8.50 -6.40
C SER A 23 34.51 -7.29 -5.56
N GLU A 24 35.45 -6.56 -4.96
CA GLU A 24 35.15 -5.33 -4.19
C GLU A 24 34.37 -4.32 -5.04
N GLU A 25 34.67 -4.25 -6.33
CA GLU A 25 33.97 -3.41 -7.31
C GLU A 25 32.51 -3.83 -7.53
N GLU A 26 32.20 -5.12 -7.44
CA GLU A 26 30.82 -5.65 -7.56
C GLU A 26 29.97 -5.41 -6.31
N ARG A 27 30.59 -5.13 -5.16
CA ARG A 27 29.91 -4.85 -3.88
C ARG A 27 29.91 -3.36 -3.53
N THR A 28 30.43 -2.51 -4.41
CA THR A 28 30.52 -1.08 -4.18
C THR A 28 29.39 -0.36 -4.90
N ILE A 29 28.66 0.48 -4.16
CA ILE A 29 27.72 1.46 -4.70
C ILE A 29 28.33 2.86 -4.49
N ARG A 30 28.48 3.61 -5.58
CA ARG A 30 28.94 5.00 -5.55
C ARG A 30 27.72 5.92 -5.58
N MET A 31 27.61 6.82 -4.61
CA MET A 31 26.61 7.89 -4.61
C MET A 31 27.21 9.06 -5.41
N THR A 32 26.53 9.46 -6.48
CA THR A 32 26.98 10.46 -7.45
C THR A 32 25.88 11.50 -7.69
N ALA A 33 26.18 12.55 -8.46
CA ALA A 33 25.20 13.57 -8.83
C ALA A 33 24.02 13.01 -9.64
N GLU A 34 24.19 11.85 -10.29
CA GLU A 34 23.15 11.13 -11.01
C GLU A 34 22.44 10.07 -10.15
N GLY A 35 22.77 9.95 -8.86
CA GLY A 35 22.25 8.96 -7.91
C GLY A 35 23.21 7.80 -7.63
N TYR A 36 22.66 6.65 -7.23
CA TYR A 36 23.42 5.43 -6.91
C TYR A 36 23.94 4.73 -8.16
N VAL A 37 25.24 4.43 -8.20
CA VAL A 37 25.93 3.80 -9.35
C VAL A 37 26.84 2.64 -8.89
N PRO A 38 26.55 1.40 -9.28
CA PRO A 38 25.29 0.95 -9.89
C PRO A 38 24.11 1.12 -8.91
N SER A 39 22.91 1.37 -9.43
CA SER A 39 21.69 1.49 -8.62
C SER A 39 21.15 0.13 -8.17
N ILE A 40 21.62 -0.96 -8.78
CA ILE A 40 21.25 -2.33 -8.43
C ILE A 40 22.53 -3.17 -8.37
N ILE A 41 22.69 -3.90 -7.27
CA ILE A 41 23.73 -4.93 -7.12
C ILE A 41 23.13 -6.26 -6.69
N GLU A 42 23.87 -7.33 -6.93
CA GLU A 42 23.59 -8.67 -6.44
C GLU A 42 24.76 -9.11 -5.56
N VAL A 43 24.45 -9.61 -4.37
CA VAL A 43 25.41 -10.09 -3.36
C VAL A 43 24.87 -11.35 -2.70
N HIS A 44 25.70 -12.06 -1.95
CA HIS A 44 25.25 -13.20 -1.14
C HIS A 44 24.95 -12.77 0.31
N ALA A 45 24.11 -13.53 1.00
CA ALA A 45 23.88 -13.33 2.42
C ALA A 45 25.21 -13.42 3.20
N GLY A 46 25.46 -12.43 4.06
CA GLY A 46 26.72 -12.25 4.79
C GLY A 46 27.74 -11.37 4.05
N ASP A 47 27.48 -10.94 2.82
CA ASP A 47 28.34 -9.98 2.13
C ASP A 47 28.14 -8.56 2.66
N THR A 48 29.25 -7.84 2.80
CA THR A 48 29.27 -6.40 3.07
C THR A 48 29.23 -5.61 1.77
N VAL A 49 28.28 -4.67 1.69
CA VAL A 49 28.16 -3.69 0.61
C VAL A 49 28.79 -2.37 1.08
N ILE A 50 29.52 -1.73 0.19
CA ILE A 50 30.28 -0.50 0.44
C ILE A 50 29.59 0.65 -0.29
N PHE A 51 29.15 1.66 0.44
CA PHE A 51 28.61 2.90 -0.09
C PHE A 51 29.67 3.99 -0.01
N ILE A 52 30.03 4.59 -1.15
CA ILE A 52 31.03 5.66 -1.21
C ILE A 52 30.35 6.93 -1.70
N ASN A 53 30.49 8.03 -0.95
CA ASN A 53 30.05 9.34 -1.45
C ASN A 53 31.08 9.88 -2.45
N ASP A 54 30.83 9.68 -3.74
CA ASP A 54 31.65 10.17 -4.85
C ASP A 54 31.14 11.50 -5.44
N ASP A 55 30.09 12.06 -4.85
CA ASP A 55 29.56 13.38 -5.19
C ASP A 55 30.27 14.50 -4.40
N THR A 56 29.92 15.73 -4.73
CA THR A 56 30.29 16.97 -4.06
C THR A 56 29.31 17.38 -2.96
N ARG A 57 28.14 16.74 -2.88
CA ARG A 57 27.09 17.01 -1.89
C ARG A 57 27.05 15.91 -0.81
N GLU A 58 26.31 16.16 0.25
CA GLU A 58 26.10 15.16 1.30
C GLU A 58 25.10 14.09 0.83
N HIS A 59 25.32 12.86 1.28
CA HIS A 59 24.45 11.72 0.99
C HIS A 59 24.17 10.91 2.25
N TRP A 60 23.03 10.24 2.34
CA TRP A 60 22.67 9.42 3.49
C TRP A 60 21.94 8.16 3.01
N PRO A 61 22.66 7.05 2.71
CA PRO A 61 22.04 5.80 2.32
C PRO A 61 21.34 5.15 3.52
N ALA A 62 20.07 4.81 3.33
CA ALA A 62 19.28 4.11 4.34
C ALA A 62 18.25 3.17 3.71
N SER A 63 17.78 2.21 4.50
CA SER A 63 16.69 1.33 4.11
C SER A 63 15.44 2.13 3.79
N ASN A 64 14.64 1.69 2.82
CA ASN A 64 13.26 2.15 2.71
C ASN A 64 12.47 1.79 3.99
N ILE A 65 11.27 2.28 4.24
CA ILE A 65 10.58 3.41 3.59
C ILE A 65 11.11 4.72 4.16
N HIS A 66 11.12 5.78 3.35
CA HIS A 66 11.42 7.12 3.85
C HIS A 66 10.29 7.58 4.79
N PRO A 67 10.59 8.13 5.99
CA PRO A 67 11.90 8.36 6.60
C PRO A 67 12.19 7.33 7.71
N THR A 68 11.32 6.33 7.91
CA THR A 68 11.37 5.44 9.08
C THR A 68 12.44 4.37 8.97
N HIS A 69 12.89 4.06 7.75
CA HIS A 69 13.96 3.12 7.43
C HIS A 69 13.71 1.68 7.90
N SER A 70 12.47 1.21 7.74
CA SER A 70 11.96 -0.04 8.33
C SER A 70 11.74 -1.24 7.40
N VAL A 71 12.21 -1.19 6.14
CA VAL A 71 12.02 -2.25 5.14
C VAL A 71 13.04 -3.37 5.31
N TYR A 72 14.30 -3.04 5.62
CA TYR A 72 15.28 -4.06 5.99
C TYR A 72 14.96 -4.58 7.40
N PRO A 73 15.05 -5.90 7.66
CA PRO A 73 14.66 -6.47 8.95
C PRO A 73 15.35 -5.80 10.13
N ASP A 74 14.55 -5.50 11.18
CA ASP A 74 14.98 -4.84 12.42
C ASP A 74 15.59 -3.43 12.26
N SER A 75 15.56 -2.86 11.05
CA SER A 75 16.01 -1.51 10.74
C SER A 75 14.97 -0.47 11.17
N SER A 76 15.42 0.68 11.68
CA SER A 76 14.58 1.86 11.92
C SER A 76 15.45 3.09 12.22
N ILE A 77 15.10 4.26 11.69
CA ILE A 77 15.77 5.53 12.01
C ILE A 77 15.75 5.84 13.51
N SER A 78 14.76 5.34 14.25
CA SER A 78 14.66 5.51 15.71
C SER A 78 15.82 4.86 16.48
N LYS A 79 16.54 3.92 15.86
CA LYS A 79 17.72 3.25 16.42
C LYS A 79 19.04 3.98 16.12
N CYS A 80 19.03 5.03 15.28
CA CYS A 80 20.18 5.92 15.13
C CYS A 80 20.52 6.60 16.46
N GLY A 81 21.80 6.67 16.78
CA GLY A 81 22.34 7.19 18.04
C GLY A 81 22.17 6.26 19.25
N THR A 82 21.70 5.02 19.03
CA THR A 82 21.53 4.00 20.07
C THR A 82 22.59 2.89 19.96
N ASP A 83 22.64 1.98 20.94
CA ASP A 83 23.53 0.82 20.90
C ASP A 83 23.21 -0.13 19.72
N GLU A 84 22.01 -0.05 19.13
CA GLU A 84 21.54 -0.87 18.00
C GLU A 84 21.86 -0.26 16.62
N GLU A 85 22.48 0.94 16.54
CA GLU A 85 22.79 1.64 15.28
C GLU A 85 23.60 0.77 14.29
N HIS A 86 24.44 -0.13 14.80
CA HIS A 86 25.27 -1.00 13.97
C HIS A 86 24.53 -2.20 13.36
N GLU A 87 23.29 -2.47 13.78
CA GLU A 87 22.47 -3.60 13.32
C GLU A 87 21.49 -3.19 12.21
N ILE A 88 21.34 -1.89 11.95
CA ILE A 88 20.36 -1.35 11.02
C ILE A 88 20.99 -0.93 9.68
N PHE A 89 20.21 -1.04 8.60
CA PHE A 89 20.64 -0.55 7.30
C PHE A 89 20.33 0.95 7.20
N ASP A 90 21.18 1.75 7.83
CA ASP A 90 21.05 3.19 7.94
C ASP A 90 22.44 3.81 8.22
N ALA A 91 22.89 4.76 7.41
CA ALA A 91 24.13 5.51 7.71
C ALA A 91 23.99 6.45 8.92
N CYS A 92 22.76 6.70 9.38
CA CYS A 92 22.35 7.52 10.53
C CYS A 92 22.80 8.98 10.54
N ARG A 93 23.41 9.46 9.45
CA ARG A 93 23.83 10.85 9.29
C ARG A 93 24.11 11.19 7.82
N PRO A 94 24.08 12.49 7.48
CA PRO A 94 24.70 12.99 6.25
C PRO A 94 26.19 12.61 6.19
N MET A 95 26.56 11.95 5.10
CA MET A 95 27.93 11.57 4.74
C MET A 95 28.55 12.65 3.85
N GLN A 96 29.74 13.13 4.20
CA GLN A 96 30.51 14.10 3.43
C GLN A 96 31.12 13.49 2.15
N PRO A 97 31.48 14.30 1.15
CA PRO A 97 32.24 13.84 -0.02
C PRO A 97 33.48 13.02 0.37
N GLY A 98 33.58 11.81 -0.21
CA GLY A 98 34.65 10.84 0.03
C GLY A 98 34.47 9.94 1.25
N GLU A 99 33.40 10.11 2.04
CA GLU A 99 33.11 9.19 3.14
C GLU A 99 32.55 7.84 2.65
N VAL A 100 32.76 6.82 3.48
CA VAL A 100 32.37 5.44 3.21
C VAL A 100 31.46 4.93 4.32
N TYR A 101 30.39 4.24 3.94
CA TYR A 101 29.49 3.52 4.82
C TYR A 101 29.47 2.05 4.38
N GLU A 102 29.53 1.13 5.33
CA GLU A 102 29.58 -0.30 5.07
C GLU A 102 28.44 -0.99 5.83
N PHE A 103 27.72 -1.88 5.15
CA PHE A 103 26.64 -2.64 5.77
C PHE A 103 26.64 -4.09 5.30
N THR A 104 26.48 -5.03 6.24
CA THR A 104 26.44 -6.47 5.96
C THR A 104 25.01 -6.95 5.84
N PHE A 105 24.67 -7.50 4.67
CA PHE A 105 23.34 -7.98 4.38
C PHE A 105 23.18 -9.46 4.74
N GLU A 106 22.53 -9.76 5.86
CA GLU A 106 22.36 -11.12 6.40
C GLU A 106 21.11 -11.83 5.86
N HIS A 107 20.09 -11.08 5.47
CA HIS A 107 18.80 -11.64 5.09
C HIS A 107 18.70 -11.79 3.57
N PRO A 108 18.45 -12.99 3.01
CA PRO A 108 18.16 -13.13 1.59
C PRO A 108 16.87 -12.38 1.21
N GLY A 109 16.89 -11.68 0.09
CA GLY A 109 15.77 -10.84 -0.34
C GLY A 109 16.21 -9.74 -1.31
N VAL A 110 15.28 -8.87 -1.68
CA VAL A 110 15.60 -7.65 -2.43
C VAL A 110 15.35 -6.48 -1.48
N TRP A 111 16.44 -5.85 -1.02
CA TRP A 111 16.37 -4.75 -0.06
C TRP A 111 16.55 -3.44 -0.79
N ARG A 112 15.55 -2.57 -0.68
CA ARG A 112 15.57 -1.28 -1.33
C ARG A 112 16.01 -0.20 -0.36
N CYS A 113 16.75 0.75 -0.90
CA CYS A 113 17.32 1.85 -0.18
C CYS A 113 16.96 3.18 -0.86
N HIS A 114 17.05 4.27 -0.12
CA HIS A 114 17.01 5.62 -0.65
C HIS A 114 18.08 6.48 0.01
N ASP A 115 18.38 7.61 -0.60
CA ASP A 115 19.10 8.68 0.06
C ASP A 115 18.13 9.48 0.96
N HIS A 116 18.37 9.51 2.27
CA HIS A 116 17.48 10.19 3.23
C HIS A 116 17.41 11.72 2.98
N ILE A 117 18.44 12.32 2.41
CA ILE A 117 18.45 13.75 2.05
C ILE A 117 17.68 13.97 0.73
N ASN A 118 17.74 13.00 -0.18
CA ASN A 118 17.12 13.05 -1.51
C ASN A 118 16.36 11.75 -1.82
N PRO A 119 15.14 11.56 -1.26
CA PRO A 119 14.45 10.26 -1.26
C PRO A 119 14.15 9.67 -2.64
N ASN A 120 14.14 10.50 -3.69
CA ASN A 120 13.96 10.06 -5.06
C ASN A 120 15.19 9.33 -5.65
N GLU A 121 16.36 9.45 -5.03
CA GLU A 121 17.53 8.63 -5.35
C GLU A 121 17.42 7.31 -4.62
N THR A 122 17.32 6.20 -5.37
CA THR A 122 17.05 4.88 -4.80
C THR A 122 18.06 3.84 -5.27
N CYS A 123 18.24 2.80 -4.47
CA CYS A 123 19.03 1.63 -4.82
C CYS A 123 18.32 0.32 -4.46
N ALA A 124 18.79 -0.80 -5.02
CA ALA A 124 18.34 -2.14 -4.65
C ALA A 124 19.51 -3.11 -4.50
N ILE A 125 19.52 -3.86 -3.40
CA ILE A 125 20.49 -4.91 -3.10
C ILE A 125 19.74 -6.24 -3.18
N THR A 126 20.05 -7.04 -4.19
CA THR A 126 19.56 -8.43 -4.29
C THR A 126 20.50 -9.33 -3.51
N VAL A 127 20.03 -9.86 -2.38
CA VAL A 127 20.79 -10.76 -1.51
C VAL A 127 20.37 -12.19 -1.78
N LEU A 128 21.25 -12.94 -2.43
CA LEU A 128 21.10 -14.35 -2.71
C LEU A 128 21.36 -15.18 -1.45
N GLY A 129 20.51 -16.17 -1.20
CA GLY A 129 20.85 -17.22 -0.23
C GLY A 129 21.93 -18.15 -0.80
N GLU A 130 22.65 -18.87 0.07
CA GLU A 130 23.61 -19.89 -0.40
C GLU A 130 22.88 -20.99 -1.18
N GLU A 131 23.26 -21.21 -2.45
CA GLU A 131 22.93 -22.44 -3.17
C GLU A 131 23.76 -23.60 -2.59
N GLY A 132 23.25 -24.16 -1.49
CA GLY A 132 23.68 -25.45 -0.96
C GLY A 132 24.76 -25.40 0.12
N ASP A 133 24.36 -25.07 1.35
CA ASP A 133 24.77 -25.90 2.49
C ASP A 133 23.70 -25.97 3.58
N SER A 134 23.04 -27.12 3.61
CA SER A 134 22.49 -27.71 4.82
C SER A 134 23.63 -28.02 5.80
N GLY A 135 24.08 -27.02 6.59
CA GLY A 135 25.27 -27.19 7.43
C GLY A 135 25.40 -26.22 8.61
N ALA A 136 24.50 -26.33 9.59
CA ALA A 136 24.75 -26.00 11.00
C ALA A 136 25.02 -24.53 11.43
N ARG A 137 24.01 -23.64 11.34
CA ARG A 137 23.74 -22.55 12.32
C ARG A 137 22.31 -22.00 12.17
N SER A 138 21.26 -22.80 12.22
CA SER A 138 20.54 -23.23 13.42
C SER A 138 19.61 -24.33 12.92
N GLU A 139 19.85 -25.59 13.28
CA GLU A 139 19.04 -26.73 12.82
C GLU A 139 17.54 -26.60 13.17
N ARG A 140 17.15 -25.62 14.00
CA ARG A 140 15.73 -25.30 14.25
C ARG A 140 15.10 -24.35 13.23
N GLY A 141 15.87 -23.49 12.56
CA GLY A 141 15.34 -22.44 11.67
C GLY A 141 15.18 -22.90 10.22
N THR A 142 16.17 -23.58 9.65
CA THR A 142 16.17 -24.01 8.24
C THR A 142 15.27 -25.23 8.00
N LEU A 143 15.24 -26.19 8.92
CA LEU A 143 14.26 -27.27 8.89
C LEU A 143 12.83 -26.72 9.05
N ALA A 144 12.62 -25.72 9.92
CA ALA A 144 11.32 -25.08 10.06
C ALA A 144 10.88 -24.38 8.77
N ALA A 145 11.75 -23.59 8.13
CA ALA A 145 11.44 -22.93 6.86
C ALA A 145 11.15 -23.92 5.71
N LEU A 146 11.91 -25.01 5.62
CA LEU A 146 11.63 -26.07 4.64
C LEU A 146 10.33 -26.82 4.98
N TRP A 147 10.10 -27.12 6.26
CA TRP A 147 8.85 -27.69 6.74
C TRP A 147 7.66 -26.77 6.52
N ASP A 148 7.83 -25.46 6.60
CA ASP A 148 6.81 -24.48 6.29
C ASP A 148 6.53 -24.52 4.79
N ARG A 149 7.54 -24.44 3.92
CA ARG A 149 7.33 -24.60 2.46
C ARG A 149 6.61 -25.90 2.10
N VAL A 150 6.98 -27.02 2.72
CA VAL A 150 6.31 -28.32 2.54
C VAL A 150 4.90 -28.32 3.14
N ARG A 151 4.68 -27.77 4.34
CA ARG A 151 3.35 -27.62 4.96
C ARG A 151 2.44 -26.74 4.12
N ILE A 152 2.98 -25.69 3.54
CA ILE A 152 2.28 -24.74 2.67
C ILE A 152 1.85 -25.45 1.39
N ALA A 153 2.80 -26.12 0.72
CA ALA A 153 2.51 -26.89 -0.50
C ALA A 153 1.51 -28.01 -0.22
N PHE A 154 1.66 -28.70 0.93
CA PHE A 154 0.72 -29.73 1.37
C PHE A 154 -0.65 -29.15 1.73
N ALA A 155 -0.72 -28.01 2.43
CA ALA A 155 -1.97 -27.35 2.78
C ALA A 155 -2.71 -26.89 1.52
N ARG A 156 -2.00 -26.26 0.57
CA ARG A 156 -2.55 -25.90 -0.75
C ARG A 156 -3.10 -27.12 -1.48
N ALA A 157 -2.31 -28.20 -1.57
CA ALA A 157 -2.73 -29.44 -2.22
C ALA A 157 -3.91 -30.11 -1.49
N TYR A 158 -3.88 -30.14 -0.16
CA TYR A 158 -4.94 -30.69 0.67
C TYR A 158 -6.24 -29.92 0.49
N TYR A 159 -6.23 -28.59 0.57
CA TYR A 159 -7.45 -27.80 0.42
C TYR A 159 -7.96 -27.73 -1.02
N ALA A 160 -7.07 -27.88 -2.02
CA ALA A 160 -7.49 -28.11 -3.40
C ALA A 160 -8.27 -29.43 -3.57
N LEU A 161 -7.87 -30.49 -2.84
CA LEU A 161 -8.53 -31.80 -2.87
C LEU A 161 -9.74 -31.90 -1.92
N PHE A 162 -9.76 -31.11 -0.85
CA PHE A 162 -10.77 -31.15 0.21
C PHE A 162 -11.34 -29.74 0.49
N PRO A 163 -12.08 -29.13 -0.44
CA PRO A 163 -12.61 -27.77 -0.28
C PRO A 163 -13.52 -27.62 0.95
N ARG A 164 -14.30 -28.66 1.30
CA ARG A 164 -15.14 -28.66 2.52
C ARG A 164 -14.34 -28.55 3.83
N ALA A 165 -13.10 -29.04 3.85
CA ALA A 165 -12.23 -28.90 5.02
C ALA A 165 -11.72 -27.46 5.15
N LEU A 166 -11.56 -26.75 4.04
CA LEU A 166 -11.25 -25.33 4.02
C LEU A 166 -12.46 -24.51 4.49
N ASP A 167 -13.66 -24.82 4.00
CA ASP A 167 -14.91 -24.19 4.45
C ASP A 167 -15.09 -24.35 5.97
N ALA A 168 -14.85 -25.56 6.50
CA ALA A 168 -14.93 -25.84 7.94
C ALA A 168 -13.82 -25.16 8.77
N LYS A 169 -12.73 -24.73 8.14
CA LYS A 169 -11.69 -23.93 8.78
C LYS A 169 -12.13 -22.47 8.86
N PHE A 170 -12.58 -21.89 7.75
CA PHE A 170 -13.05 -20.50 7.70
C PHE A 170 -14.28 -20.27 8.58
N SER A 171 -15.19 -21.24 8.71
CA SER A 171 -16.35 -21.12 9.59
C SER A 171 -16.03 -20.97 11.09
N LYS A 172 -14.76 -21.16 11.48
CA LYS A 172 -14.27 -20.99 12.86
C LYS A 172 -13.38 -19.77 13.04
N ILE A 173 -13.09 -19.05 11.96
CA ILE A 173 -12.22 -17.89 11.97
C ILE A 173 -13.10 -16.65 11.98
N ASP A 174 -12.86 -15.76 12.94
CA ASP A 174 -13.32 -14.39 12.82
C ASP A 174 -12.36 -13.67 11.87
N MET A 175 -12.83 -13.36 10.67
CA MET A 175 -12.00 -12.73 9.65
C MET A 175 -11.59 -11.31 10.01
N ARG A 176 -12.39 -10.61 10.85
CA ARG A 176 -12.06 -9.27 11.34
C ARG A 176 -10.89 -9.33 12.31
N GLU A 177 -10.95 -10.26 13.26
CA GLU A 177 -9.85 -10.50 14.20
C GLU A 177 -8.61 -11.02 13.46
N ALA A 178 -8.78 -11.95 12.51
CA ALA A 178 -7.67 -12.51 11.75
C ALA A 178 -6.94 -11.45 10.91
N ALA A 179 -7.66 -10.46 10.36
CA ALA A 179 -7.06 -9.35 9.63
C ALA A 179 -6.23 -8.42 10.54
N GLY A 180 -6.45 -8.44 11.85
CA GLY A 180 -5.64 -7.72 12.84
C GLY A 180 -4.31 -8.40 13.20
N ASP A 181 -4.02 -9.60 12.68
CA ASP A 181 -2.77 -10.33 12.92
C ASP A 181 -2.11 -10.73 11.60
N GLU A 182 -1.00 -10.07 11.25
CA GLU A 182 -0.26 -10.27 10.00
C GLU A 182 0.12 -11.75 9.77
N ARG A 183 0.46 -12.47 10.85
CA ARG A 183 0.79 -13.91 10.77
C ARG A 183 -0.40 -14.75 10.35
N SER A 184 -1.58 -14.45 10.90
CA SER A 184 -2.83 -15.11 10.52
C SER A 184 -3.19 -14.82 9.07
N VAL A 185 -3.12 -13.55 8.64
CA VAL A 185 -3.37 -13.16 7.24
C VAL A 185 -2.43 -13.90 6.29
N ARG A 186 -1.12 -13.87 6.54
CA ARG A 186 -0.12 -14.58 5.73
C ARG A 186 -0.42 -16.07 5.66
N ALA A 187 -0.73 -16.73 6.78
CA ALA A 187 -1.07 -18.15 6.81
C ALA A 187 -2.34 -18.48 6.00
N LEU A 188 -3.34 -17.61 6.00
CA LEU A 188 -4.56 -17.77 5.21
C LEU A 188 -4.30 -17.57 3.72
N LEU A 189 -3.58 -16.52 3.34
CA LEU A 189 -3.18 -16.23 1.97
C LEU A 189 -2.39 -17.39 1.38
N ILE A 190 -1.45 -17.91 2.14
CA ILE A 190 -0.66 -19.09 1.80
C ILE A 190 -1.55 -20.32 1.58
N ALA A 191 -2.52 -20.57 2.46
CA ALA A 191 -3.33 -21.78 2.39
C ALA A 191 -4.42 -21.74 1.31
N ALA A 192 -5.01 -20.57 1.07
CA ALA A 192 -6.25 -20.41 0.32
C ALA A 192 -6.16 -19.46 -0.89
N GLY A 193 -5.12 -18.64 -0.97
CA GLY A 193 -4.96 -17.60 -2.00
C GLY A 193 -5.75 -16.31 -1.69
N PRO A 194 -5.37 -15.17 -2.31
CA PRO A 194 -5.99 -13.88 -2.08
C PRO A 194 -7.49 -13.86 -2.42
N GLU A 195 -7.90 -14.53 -3.49
CA GLU A 195 -9.29 -14.54 -3.95
C GLU A 195 -10.24 -15.18 -2.93
N ARG A 196 -9.78 -16.24 -2.26
CA ARG A 196 -10.60 -16.89 -1.23
C ARG A 196 -10.60 -16.09 0.07
N VAL A 197 -9.47 -15.53 0.48
CA VAL A 197 -9.38 -14.73 1.70
C VAL A 197 -10.29 -13.51 1.60
N MET A 198 -10.25 -12.78 0.48
CA MET A 198 -11.11 -11.61 0.27
C MET A 198 -12.60 -11.96 0.22
N ARG A 199 -12.95 -13.10 -0.38
CA ARG A 199 -14.35 -13.58 -0.37
C ARG A 199 -14.86 -13.85 1.04
N GLU A 200 -14.04 -14.47 1.88
CA GLU A 200 -14.41 -14.74 3.28
C GLU A 200 -14.47 -13.47 4.12
N LEU A 201 -13.55 -12.53 3.87
CA LEU A 201 -13.58 -11.21 4.48
C LEU A 201 -14.89 -10.48 4.15
N LEU A 202 -15.22 -10.38 2.87
CA LEU A 202 -16.46 -9.76 2.40
C LEU A 202 -17.70 -10.45 2.99
N ALA A 203 -17.77 -11.79 2.94
CA ALA A 203 -18.88 -12.53 3.49
C ALA A 203 -19.06 -12.31 5.00
N SER A 204 -17.96 -12.28 5.75
CA SER A 204 -17.98 -12.04 7.20
C SER A 204 -18.41 -10.61 7.59
N SER A 205 -18.20 -9.66 6.69
CA SER A 205 -18.69 -8.28 6.81
C SER A 205 -20.17 -8.12 6.46
N GLY A 206 -20.82 -9.19 5.99
CA GLY A 206 -22.16 -9.14 5.42
C GLY A 206 -22.19 -8.21 4.20
N GLU A 207 -21.19 -8.30 3.33
CA GLU A 207 -21.02 -7.39 2.18
C GLU A 207 -20.96 -5.91 2.63
N GLY A 208 -20.29 -5.66 3.76
CA GLY A 208 -20.15 -4.34 4.38
C GLY A 208 -21.33 -3.90 5.25
N THR A 209 -22.43 -4.65 5.31
CA THR A 209 -23.62 -4.21 6.06
C THR A 209 -23.54 -4.45 7.56
N LEU A 210 -22.64 -5.32 8.02
CA LEU A 210 -22.42 -5.59 9.45
C LEU A 210 -21.29 -4.73 10.02
N TRP A 211 -20.22 -4.55 9.24
CA TRP A 211 -19.07 -3.70 9.54
C TRP A 211 -18.32 -3.38 8.24
N ASP A 212 -17.54 -2.32 8.24
CA ASP A 212 -16.78 -1.89 7.06
C ASP A 212 -15.45 -2.64 6.97
N CYS A 213 -15.22 -3.39 5.88
CA CYS A 213 -14.05 -4.25 5.69
C CYS A 213 -12.88 -3.62 4.95
N HIS A 214 -12.93 -2.31 4.67
CA HIS A 214 -11.89 -1.64 3.88
C HIS A 214 -10.49 -1.75 4.51
N GLN A 215 -10.36 -1.41 5.80
CA GLN A 215 -9.07 -1.41 6.50
C GLN A 215 -8.50 -2.82 6.65
N GLU A 216 -9.36 -3.81 6.92
CA GLU A 216 -8.96 -5.21 6.95
C GLU A 216 -8.51 -5.71 5.57
N ALA A 217 -9.14 -5.24 4.49
CA ALA A 217 -8.74 -5.56 3.12
C ALA A 217 -7.37 -4.97 2.76
N HIS A 218 -7.02 -3.77 3.27
CA HIS A 218 -5.65 -3.23 3.16
C HIS A 218 -4.61 -4.19 3.73
N VAL A 219 -4.82 -4.70 4.95
CA VAL A 219 -3.88 -5.64 5.58
C VAL A 219 -3.71 -6.90 4.73
N VAL A 220 -4.81 -7.43 4.20
CA VAL A 220 -4.78 -8.59 3.30
C VAL A 220 -4.00 -8.27 2.01
N GLY A 221 -4.20 -7.08 1.43
CA GLY A 221 -3.51 -6.59 0.25
C GLY A 221 -2.00 -6.46 0.45
N LYS A 222 -1.59 -5.81 1.54
CA LYS A 222 -0.18 -5.64 1.94
C LYS A 222 0.54 -6.99 2.02
N ALA A 223 -0.02 -7.91 2.81
CA ALA A 223 0.55 -9.24 3.00
C ALA A 223 0.52 -10.08 1.70
N ALA A 224 -0.48 -9.89 0.85
CA ALA A 224 -0.55 -10.58 -0.43
C ALA A 224 0.56 -10.10 -1.38
N TYR A 225 0.82 -8.79 -1.45
CA TYR A 225 1.89 -8.26 -2.29
C TYR A 225 3.27 -8.79 -1.85
N GLU A 226 3.53 -8.88 -0.55
CA GLU A 226 4.79 -9.49 -0.05
C GLU A 226 4.95 -10.96 -0.46
N LEU A 227 3.85 -11.71 -0.55
CA LEU A 227 3.88 -13.14 -0.86
C LEU A 227 3.88 -13.46 -2.35
N TYR A 228 3.24 -12.61 -3.17
CA TYR A 228 2.94 -12.89 -4.57
C TYR A 228 3.49 -11.82 -5.54
N GLY A 229 4.03 -10.71 -5.02
CA GLY A 229 4.49 -9.57 -5.82
C GLY A 229 3.37 -8.95 -6.65
N ALA A 230 3.75 -8.32 -7.77
CA ALA A 230 2.82 -7.63 -8.67
C ALA A 230 1.71 -8.52 -9.27
N GLU A 231 1.79 -9.86 -9.14
CA GLU A 231 0.71 -10.75 -9.58
C GLU A 231 -0.62 -10.45 -8.88
N VAL A 232 -0.59 -9.92 -7.65
CA VAL A 232 -1.80 -9.61 -6.88
C VAL A 232 -2.70 -8.57 -7.55
N PHE A 233 -2.16 -7.65 -8.34
CA PHE A 233 -2.98 -6.65 -9.04
C PHE A 233 -3.87 -7.26 -10.12
N ARG A 234 -3.52 -8.46 -10.63
CA ARG A 234 -4.35 -9.21 -11.58
C ARG A 234 -5.33 -10.18 -10.91
N ARG A 235 -5.14 -10.44 -9.63
CA ARG A 235 -5.87 -11.46 -8.84
C ARG A 235 -6.68 -10.86 -7.70
N GLY A 236 -6.49 -9.57 -7.45
CA GLY A 236 -7.07 -8.84 -6.34
C GLY A 236 -8.57 -8.60 -6.52
N SER A 237 -9.19 -8.31 -5.40
CA SER A 237 -10.62 -8.03 -5.26
C SER A 237 -10.82 -6.53 -5.18
N MET A 238 -11.86 -6.03 -5.84
CA MET A 238 -12.28 -4.61 -5.79
C MET A 238 -13.35 -4.37 -4.71
N GLU A 239 -13.86 -5.45 -4.13
CA GLU A 239 -14.79 -5.41 -3.00
C GLU A 239 -14.10 -4.90 -1.73
N CYS A 240 -14.90 -4.51 -0.73
CA CYS A 240 -14.41 -3.76 0.44
C CYS A 240 -13.74 -2.44 0.02
N HIS A 241 -14.33 -1.76 -0.98
CA HIS A 241 -13.87 -0.46 -1.47
C HIS A 241 -12.40 -0.51 -1.92
N SER A 242 -12.06 -1.54 -2.69
CA SER A 242 -10.74 -1.87 -3.23
C SER A 242 -9.59 -1.88 -2.22
N GLY A 243 -9.89 -2.09 -0.94
CA GLY A 243 -8.88 -2.03 0.11
C GLY A 243 -7.71 -3.00 -0.12
N PHE A 244 -7.98 -4.14 -0.76
CA PHE A 244 -6.92 -5.09 -1.15
C PHE A 244 -5.93 -4.49 -2.16
N ILE A 245 -6.42 -3.76 -3.17
CA ILE A 245 -5.57 -3.13 -4.18
C ILE A 245 -4.79 -1.95 -3.58
N HIS A 246 -5.42 -1.15 -2.73
CA HIS A 246 -4.75 -0.04 -2.03
C HIS A 246 -3.61 -0.54 -1.13
N GLY A 247 -3.88 -1.53 -0.27
CA GLY A 247 -2.83 -2.11 0.58
C GLY A 247 -1.71 -2.78 -0.21
N ALA A 248 -2.02 -3.45 -1.33
CA ALA A 248 -0.99 -3.98 -2.21
C ALA A 248 -0.13 -2.86 -2.84
N MET A 249 -0.76 -1.74 -3.21
CA MET A 249 -0.07 -0.57 -3.78
C MET A 249 0.80 0.15 -2.74
N GLU A 250 0.35 0.26 -1.50
CA GLU A 250 1.15 0.80 -0.40
C GLU A 250 2.45 0.01 -0.20
N THR A 251 2.38 -1.33 -0.18
CA THR A 251 3.58 -2.17 -0.09
C THR A 251 4.43 -2.09 -1.37
N PHE A 252 3.81 -2.01 -2.54
CA PHE A 252 4.54 -1.80 -3.79
C PHE A 252 5.35 -0.50 -3.71
N LEU A 253 4.75 0.63 -3.36
CA LEU A 253 5.44 1.92 -3.31
C LEU A 253 6.42 2.04 -2.14
N SER A 254 6.12 1.46 -0.97
CA SER A 254 7.08 1.43 0.14
C SER A 254 8.38 0.72 -0.23
N GLN A 255 8.27 -0.34 -1.02
CA GLN A 255 9.43 -1.03 -1.55
C GLN A 255 10.05 -0.24 -2.70
N GLN A 256 9.28 0.06 -3.76
CA GLN A 256 9.82 0.54 -5.04
C GLN A 256 10.23 2.01 -5.06
N GLY A 257 9.72 2.82 -4.11
CA GLY A 257 9.85 4.27 -4.09
C GLY A 257 9.06 4.98 -5.19
N THR A 258 9.19 6.31 -5.25
CA THR A 258 8.51 7.17 -6.24
C THR A 258 9.39 7.56 -7.44
N ALA A 259 10.63 7.08 -7.51
CA ALA A 259 11.45 7.25 -8.70
C ALA A 259 10.76 6.64 -9.94
N ASP A 260 10.71 7.37 -11.05
CA ASP A 260 10.05 6.98 -12.31
C ASP A 260 8.57 6.60 -12.13
N LEU A 261 7.87 7.24 -11.17
CA LEU A 261 6.49 6.92 -10.81
C LEU A 261 5.58 6.83 -12.04
N ALA A 262 5.63 7.81 -12.94
CA ALA A 262 4.76 7.86 -14.12
C ALA A 262 4.92 6.64 -15.04
N GLU A 263 6.15 6.18 -15.28
CA GLU A 263 6.42 5.01 -16.11
C GLU A 263 5.95 3.71 -15.42
N LYS A 264 6.37 3.51 -14.15
CA LYS A 264 6.05 2.31 -13.37
C LYS A 264 4.55 2.15 -13.16
N ILE A 265 3.86 3.24 -12.82
CA ILE A 265 2.42 3.24 -12.56
C ILE A 265 1.62 3.18 -13.86
N GLY A 266 2.08 3.82 -14.93
CA GLY A 266 1.44 3.75 -16.24
C GLY A 266 1.32 2.30 -16.72
N GLU A 267 2.41 1.52 -16.68
CA GLU A 267 2.38 0.10 -17.05
C GLU A 267 1.51 -0.74 -16.08
N LEU A 268 1.66 -0.51 -14.78
CA LEU A 268 0.97 -1.28 -13.75
C LEU A 268 -0.55 -1.08 -13.77
N CYS A 269 -1.00 0.18 -13.77
CA CYS A 269 -2.42 0.50 -13.74
C CYS A 269 -3.10 0.26 -15.10
N ALA A 270 -2.39 0.33 -16.23
CA ALA A 270 -2.93 -0.07 -17.53
C ALA A 270 -3.28 -1.57 -17.61
N ALA A 271 -2.82 -2.39 -16.67
CA ALA A 271 -3.20 -3.81 -16.61
C ALA A 271 -4.65 -4.03 -16.12
N PHE A 272 -5.30 -3.01 -15.55
CA PHE A 272 -6.69 -3.10 -15.12
C PHE A 272 -7.64 -2.94 -16.30
N PRO A 273 -8.62 -3.85 -16.47
CA PRO A 273 -9.43 -3.92 -17.69
C PRO A 273 -10.53 -2.85 -17.77
N SER A 274 -10.87 -2.20 -16.66
CA SER A 274 -11.98 -1.24 -16.56
C SER A 274 -11.49 0.10 -16.03
N SER A 275 -12.19 1.19 -16.37
CA SER A 275 -11.81 2.53 -15.91
C SER A 275 -11.92 2.65 -14.38
N PHE A 276 -12.86 1.93 -13.77
CA PHE A 276 -12.93 1.80 -12.31
C PHE A 276 -11.68 1.14 -11.75
N GLY A 277 -11.23 0.01 -12.32
CA GLY A 277 -10.01 -0.64 -11.85
C GLY A 277 -8.75 0.23 -12.01
N ILE A 278 -8.67 0.99 -13.10
CA ILE A 278 -7.58 1.97 -13.31
C ILE A 278 -7.66 3.08 -12.25
N PHE A 279 -8.86 3.63 -11.99
CA PHE A 279 -9.10 4.62 -10.94
C PHE A 279 -8.62 4.12 -9.57
N GLU A 280 -9.03 2.93 -9.14
CA GLU A 280 -8.67 2.37 -7.83
C GLU A 280 -7.17 2.07 -7.72
N CYS A 281 -6.53 1.64 -8.82
CA CYS A 281 -5.08 1.49 -8.87
C CYS A 281 -4.37 2.83 -8.61
N LEU A 282 -4.77 3.89 -9.34
CA LEU A 282 -4.18 5.23 -9.21
C LEU A 282 -4.54 5.89 -7.87
N HIS A 283 -5.71 5.59 -7.33
CA HIS A 283 -6.10 6.00 -5.98
C HIS A 283 -5.16 5.37 -4.94
N GLY A 284 -4.93 4.06 -5.01
CA GLY A 284 -3.95 3.36 -4.17
C GLY A 284 -2.52 3.91 -4.31
N VAL A 285 -2.16 4.42 -5.50
CA VAL A 285 -0.86 5.10 -5.69
C VAL A 285 -0.76 6.35 -4.81
N GLY A 286 -1.84 7.11 -4.70
CA GLY A 286 -1.88 8.27 -3.80
C GLY A 286 -1.61 7.92 -2.34
N HIS A 287 -2.13 6.77 -1.87
CA HIS A 287 -1.86 6.28 -0.50
C HIS A 287 -0.37 5.99 -0.31
N GLY A 288 0.20 5.17 -1.20
CA GLY A 288 1.62 4.84 -1.10
C GLY A 288 2.57 6.02 -1.33
N VAL A 289 2.21 6.98 -2.19
CA VAL A 289 2.97 8.23 -2.37
C VAL A 289 2.96 9.06 -1.09
N MET A 290 1.79 9.26 -0.48
CA MET A 290 1.68 10.02 0.76
C MET A 290 2.50 9.37 1.90
N ALA A 291 2.43 8.04 2.02
CA ALA A 291 3.24 7.30 2.98
C ALA A 291 4.74 7.41 2.71
N TYR A 292 5.17 7.30 1.45
CA TYR A 292 6.58 7.39 1.05
C TYR A 292 7.17 8.78 1.27
N GLN A 293 6.37 9.83 1.01
CA GLN A 293 6.76 11.22 1.23
C GLN A 293 6.65 11.64 2.71
N ASN A 294 6.56 10.68 3.64
CA ASN A 294 6.44 10.96 5.06
C ASN A 294 5.26 11.88 5.44
N TYR A 295 4.13 11.73 4.76
CA TYR A 295 2.97 12.61 4.95
C TYR A 295 3.27 14.09 4.71
N ASP A 296 4.30 14.42 3.92
CA ASP A 296 4.45 15.75 3.31
C ASP A 296 3.44 15.87 2.17
N LEU A 297 2.30 16.51 2.47
CA LEU A 297 1.19 16.66 1.52
C LEU A 297 1.61 17.42 0.24
N PRO A 298 2.28 18.60 0.29
CA PRO A 298 2.81 19.25 -0.89
C PRO A 298 3.72 18.36 -1.75
N ALA A 299 4.67 17.64 -1.14
CA ALA A 299 5.55 16.74 -1.88
C ALA A 299 4.77 15.59 -2.54
N ALA A 300 3.81 15.00 -1.83
CA ALA A 300 2.94 13.96 -2.38
C ALA A 300 2.10 14.45 -3.57
N LEU A 301 1.55 15.67 -3.48
CA LEU A 301 0.82 16.29 -4.60
C LEU A 301 1.75 16.59 -5.79
N GLU A 302 3.00 17.01 -5.55
CA GLU A 302 3.98 17.21 -6.61
C GLU A 302 4.31 15.90 -7.33
N GLU A 303 4.49 14.79 -6.61
CA GLU A 303 4.71 13.47 -7.20
C GLU A 303 3.51 13.00 -8.04
N CYS A 304 2.29 13.10 -7.51
CA CYS A 304 1.08 12.80 -8.28
C CYS A 304 0.94 13.70 -9.52
N GLY A 305 1.40 14.95 -9.45
CA GLY A 305 1.39 15.90 -10.56
C GLY A 305 2.24 15.50 -11.76
N LYS A 306 3.16 14.54 -11.60
CA LYS A 306 4.00 13.99 -12.69
C LYS A 306 3.27 12.99 -13.58
N LEU A 307 2.08 12.51 -13.19
CA LEU A 307 1.28 11.57 -13.97
C LEU A 307 0.74 12.22 -15.26
N GLU A 308 0.57 11.41 -16.31
CA GLU A 308 0.36 11.90 -17.67
C GLU A 308 -0.98 12.63 -17.86
N THR A 309 -2.08 12.01 -17.45
CA THR A 309 -3.44 12.53 -17.75
C THR A 309 -4.08 13.24 -16.56
N ASP A 310 -5.08 14.08 -16.83
CA ASP A 310 -5.90 14.69 -15.77
C ASP A 310 -6.59 13.64 -14.90
N PHE A 311 -7.02 12.53 -15.51
CA PHE A 311 -7.64 11.43 -14.79
C PHE A 311 -6.66 10.78 -13.81
N ASP A 312 -5.41 10.57 -14.24
CA ASP A 312 -4.39 9.94 -13.40
C ASP A 312 -4.00 10.82 -12.21
N ARG A 313 -3.73 12.09 -12.48
CA ARG A 313 -3.44 13.08 -11.43
C ARG A 313 -4.58 13.18 -10.43
N SER A 314 -5.81 13.33 -10.92
CA SER A 314 -6.99 13.46 -10.06
C SER A 314 -7.22 12.24 -9.18
N SER A 315 -7.02 11.03 -9.72
CA SER A 315 -7.22 9.78 -8.99
C SER A 315 -6.16 9.65 -7.88
N CYS A 316 -4.90 9.96 -8.20
CA CYS A 316 -3.79 9.98 -7.25
C CYS A 316 -3.99 11.00 -6.13
N TYR A 317 -4.39 12.24 -6.46
CA TYR A 317 -4.69 13.26 -5.44
C TYR A 317 -5.80 12.81 -4.48
N GLY A 318 -6.85 12.14 -4.98
CA GLY A 318 -7.91 11.59 -4.14
C GLY A 318 -7.37 10.61 -3.09
N GLY A 319 -6.41 9.76 -3.48
CA GLY A 319 -5.71 8.85 -2.59
C GLY A 319 -4.84 9.57 -1.55
N VAL A 320 -4.08 10.58 -1.99
CA VAL A 320 -3.24 11.40 -1.10
C VAL A 320 -4.07 12.09 -0.01
N PHE A 321 -5.20 12.72 -0.37
CA PHE A 321 -6.04 13.40 0.61
C PHE A 321 -6.79 12.43 1.53
N MET A 322 -7.18 11.25 1.03
CA MET A 322 -7.74 10.20 1.88
C MET A 322 -6.70 9.73 2.90
N GLU A 323 -5.50 9.39 2.44
CA GLU A 323 -4.39 8.89 3.26
C GLU A 323 -3.99 9.91 4.34
N ASN A 324 -3.95 11.19 3.98
CA ASN A 324 -3.74 12.28 4.95
C ASN A 324 -4.76 12.25 6.10
N ILE A 325 -6.05 12.14 5.79
CA ILE A 325 -7.10 12.17 6.81
C ILE A 325 -7.09 10.90 7.67
N VAL A 326 -6.91 9.72 7.06
CA VAL A 326 -6.88 8.45 7.83
C VAL A 326 -5.65 8.37 8.74
N ALA A 327 -4.51 8.92 8.33
CA ALA A 327 -3.35 9.06 9.19
C ALA A 327 -3.61 9.97 10.39
N ALA A 328 -4.26 11.12 10.19
CA ALA A 328 -4.69 11.97 11.30
C ALA A 328 -5.67 11.29 12.28
N GLN A 329 -6.38 10.26 11.81
CA GLN A 329 -7.29 9.44 12.61
C GLN A 329 -6.60 8.22 13.25
N GLY A 330 -5.30 8.02 13.01
CA GLY A 330 -4.51 6.90 13.56
C GLY A 330 -4.59 5.60 12.75
N PHE A 331 -5.03 5.67 11.49
CA PHE A 331 -5.17 4.53 10.58
C PHE A 331 -4.33 4.69 9.30
N GLY A 332 -3.26 5.49 9.36
CA GLY A 332 -2.38 5.71 8.22
C GLY A 332 -1.64 4.43 7.80
N ALA A 333 -1.27 4.37 6.52
CA ALA A 333 -0.40 3.37 5.95
C ALA A 333 0.91 3.18 6.73
N ASN A 334 1.45 4.27 7.30
CA ASN A 334 2.54 4.27 8.27
C ASN A 334 1.98 4.52 9.69
N PRO A 335 1.94 3.52 10.58
CA PRO A 335 1.36 3.66 11.91
C PRO A 335 2.19 4.54 12.87
N ASP A 336 3.47 4.77 12.56
CA ASP A 336 4.39 5.53 13.41
C ASP A 336 4.44 7.03 13.06
N HIS A 337 3.59 7.48 12.13
CA HIS A 337 3.59 8.86 11.64
C HIS A 337 2.25 9.58 11.89
N GLU A 338 2.32 10.82 12.38
CA GLU A 338 1.17 11.74 12.49
C GLU A 338 1.28 12.83 11.42
N THR A 339 0.21 13.08 10.66
CA THR A 339 0.22 14.19 9.68
C THR A 339 0.03 15.55 10.36
N GLU A 340 0.74 16.56 9.87
CA GLU A 340 0.53 17.97 10.25
C GLU A 340 -0.52 18.67 9.38
N TRP A 341 -1.00 18.02 8.32
CA TRP A 341 -1.89 18.60 7.31
C TRP A 341 -3.38 18.45 7.66
N VAL A 342 -3.69 18.63 8.95
CA VAL A 342 -5.04 18.75 9.50
C VAL A 342 -5.09 19.81 10.59
N SER A 343 -6.27 20.37 10.86
CA SER A 343 -6.43 21.36 11.93
C SER A 343 -7.65 21.09 12.79
N TRP A 344 -7.48 21.10 14.10
CA TRP A 344 -8.58 20.97 15.06
C TRP A 344 -9.47 22.22 15.14
N SER A 345 -8.96 23.37 14.69
CA SER A 345 -9.68 24.65 14.74
C SER A 345 -10.14 25.16 13.39
N ASP A 346 -9.49 24.75 12.30
CA ASP A 346 -9.89 25.10 10.93
C ASP A 346 -10.42 23.86 10.18
N PRO A 347 -11.75 23.69 10.06
CA PRO A 347 -12.34 22.54 9.38
C PRO A 347 -12.06 22.51 7.88
N HIS A 348 -11.58 23.59 7.28
CA HIS A 348 -11.27 23.68 5.85
C HIS A 348 -9.79 23.49 5.52
N PHE A 349 -8.91 23.45 6.52
CA PHE A 349 -7.50 23.15 6.32
C PHE A 349 -7.29 21.65 6.05
N PRO A 350 -6.55 21.26 5.00
CA PRO A 350 -5.63 22.10 4.22
C PRO A 350 -6.22 22.65 2.92
N CYS A 351 -7.46 22.30 2.55
CA CYS A 351 -8.07 22.66 1.26
C CYS A 351 -8.17 24.17 1.01
N ASN A 352 -8.22 25.01 2.04
CA ASN A 352 -8.24 26.46 1.90
C ASN A 352 -6.85 27.10 1.68
N THR A 353 -5.76 26.32 1.77
CA THR A 353 -4.39 26.86 1.71
C THR A 353 -3.44 26.07 0.80
N VAL A 354 -3.67 24.78 0.57
CA VAL A 354 -2.70 23.89 -0.06
C VAL A 354 -2.49 24.17 -1.56
N SER A 355 -3.53 24.62 -2.27
CA SER A 355 -3.46 24.91 -3.69
C SER A 355 -4.62 25.80 -4.15
N GLU A 356 -4.42 26.55 -5.22
CA GLU A 356 -5.49 27.25 -5.96
C GLU A 356 -5.97 26.44 -7.19
N ASP A 357 -5.30 25.32 -7.50
CA ASP A 357 -5.66 24.45 -8.62
C ASP A 357 -7.01 23.76 -8.37
N GLU A 358 -7.94 23.89 -9.32
CA GLU A 358 -9.31 23.40 -9.18
C GLU A 358 -9.41 21.88 -9.05
N GLN A 359 -8.51 21.13 -9.71
CA GLN A 359 -8.48 19.67 -9.62
C GLN A 359 -8.01 19.23 -8.23
N VAL A 360 -6.95 19.83 -7.70
CA VAL A 360 -6.46 19.58 -6.33
C VAL A 360 -7.53 19.95 -5.31
N LEU A 361 -8.14 21.13 -5.44
CA LEU A 361 -9.21 21.59 -4.55
C LEU A 361 -10.42 20.66 -4.57
N THR A 362 -10.81 20.18 -5.75
CA THR A 362 -11.92 19.23 -5.89
C THR A 362 -11.63 17.95 -5.12
N GLN A 363 -10.44 17.36 -5.28
CA GLN A 363 -10.08 16.14 -4.57
C GLN A 363 -9.93 16.34 -3.06
N CYS A 364 -9.41 17.49 -2.63
CA CYS A 364 -9.34 17.83 -1.21
C CYS A 364 -10.74 17.94 -0.60
N TYR A 365 -11.62 18.74 -1.18
CA TYR A 365 -13.00 18.90 -0.69
C TYR A 365 -13.86 17.66 -0.87
N LEU A 366 -13.50 16.74 -1.78
CA LEU A 366 -14.11 15.43 -1.87
C LEU A 366 -13.78 14.56 -0.67
N MET A 367 -12.72 14.81 0.11
CA MET A 367 -12.31 14.03 1.29
C MET A 367 -12.54 14.77 2.62
N GLN A 368 -12.47 16.10 2.61
CA GLN A 368 -12.38 16.93 3.81
C GLN A 368 -13.49 16.75 4.85
N THR A 369 -14.70 16.35 4.45
CA THR A 369 -15.80 16.18 5.43
C THR A 369 -15.52 15.09 6.45
N SER A 370 -14.65 14.12 6.15
CA SER A 370 -14.24 13.10 7.11
C SER A 370 -13.52 13.72 8.31
N TRP A 371 -12.61 14.68 8.07
CA TRP A 371 -11.96 15.42 9.14
C TRP A 371 -12.92 16.40 9.84
N MET A 372 -13.80 17.06 9.08
CA MET A 372 -14.85 17.91 9.67
C MET A 372 -15.74 17.12 10.64
N LEU A 373 -16.09 15.88 10.33
CA LEU A 373 -16.85 14.98 11.21
C LEU A 373 -16.05 14.60 12.44
N THR A 374 -14.74 14.33 12.31
CA THR A 374 -13.86 14.09 13.47
C THR A 374 -13.88 15.26 14.44
N ILE A 375 -13.73 16.49 13.96
CA ILE A 375 -13.80 17.71 14.78
C ILE A 375 -15.20 17.87 15.41
N ALA A 376 -16.25 17.64 14.63
CA ALA A 376 -17.63 17.85 15.04
C ALA A 376 -18.22 16.72 15.91
N GLY A 377 -17.47 15.66 16.19
CA GLY A 377 -17.98 14.49 16.91
C GLY A 377 -19.11 13.77 16.16
N TYR A 378 -18.98 13.68 14.83
CA TYR A 378 -19.95 13.10 13.90
C TYR A 378 -21.33 13.78 13.87
N ASP A 379 -21.39 15.09 14.17
CA ASP A 379 -22.57 15.92 13.90
C ASP A 379 -22.65 16.29 12.40
N PHE A 380 -23.41 15.50 11.64
CA PHE A 380 -23.63 15.71 10.21
C PHE A 380 -24.27 17.05 9.86
N GLU A 381 -25.13 17.61 10.72
CA GLU A 381 -25.77 18.91 10.47
C GLU A 381 -24.74 20.05 10.63
N ALA A 382 -23.85 19.93 11.62
CA ALA A 382 -22.73 20.84 11.78
C ALA A 382 -21.79 20.82 10.56
N VAL A 383 -21.47 19.63 10.03
CA VAL A 383 -20.64 19.52 8.82
C VAL A 383 -21.36 20.05 7.58
N GLY A 384 -22.67 19.85 7.47
CA GLY A 384 -23.49 20.50 6.46
C GLY A 384 -23.37 22.03 6.44
N ARG A 385 -23.29 22.65 7.63
CA ARG A 385 -23.03 24.09 7.75
C ARG A 385 -21.61 24.48 7.32
N GLN A 386 -20.61 23.62 7.55
CA GLN A 386 -19.25 23.84 7.04
C GLN A 386 -19.21 23.74 5.51
N CYS A 387 -19.94 22.81 4.89
CA CYS A 387 -20.06 22.77 3.43
C CYS A 387 -20.69 24.02 2.84
N ALA A 388 -21.63 24.67 3.54
CA ALA A 388 -22.16 25.97 3.13
C ALA A 388 -21.13 27.11 3.24
N ALA A 389 -20.15 26.99 4.14
CA ALA A 389 -19.05 27.94 4.33
C ALA A 389 -17.88 27.72 3.36
N ALA A 390 -17.80 26.55 2.71
CA ALA A 390 -16.81 26.28 1.66
C ALA A 390 -16.90 27.28 0.48
N PRO A 391 -15.80 27.47 -0.28
CA PRO A 391 -15.80 28.25 -1.51
C PRO A 391 -16.97 27.86 -2.41
N SER A 392 -17.60 28.84 -3.08
CA SER A 392 -18.85 28.60 -3.82
C SER A 392 -18.74 27.48 -4.87
N ALA A 393 -17.59 27.36 -5.52
CA ALA A 393 -17.31 26.30 -6.49
C ALA A 393 -17.22 24.90 -5.86
N MET A 394 -16.88 24.81 -4.57
CA MET A 394 -16.64 23.55 -3.85
C MET A 394 -17.81 23.10 -2.98
N ARG A 395 -18.89 23.88 -2.87
CA ARG A 395 -20.03 23.51 -1.99
C ARG A 395 -20.70 22.21 -2.41
N ALA A 396 -20.94 22.03 -3.72
CA ALA A 396 -21.49 20.80 -4.25
C ALA A 396 -20.56 19.62 -3.95
N THR A 397 -19.27 19.77 -4.23
CA THR A 397 -18.21 18.78 -3.92
C THR A 397 -18.16 18.40 -2.44
N CYS A 398 -18.25 19.38 -1.54
CA CYS A 398 -18.30 19.13 -0.10
C CYS A 398 -19.55 18.33 0.29
N HIS A 399 -20.70 18.59 -0.33
CA HIS A 399 -21.90 17.78 -0.08
C HIS A 399 -21.80 16.36 -0.69
N VAL A 400 -21.08 16.17 -1.80
CA VAL A 400 -20.72 14.83 -2.29
C VAL A 400 -19.84 14.09 -1.26
N SER A 401 -18.81 14.75 -0.72
CA SER A 401 -17.96 14.23 0.36
C SER A 401 -18.77 13.83 1.59
N LEU A 402 -19.72 14.70 2.01
CA LEU A 402 -20.60 14.42 3.15
C LEU A 402 -21.50 13.20 2.91
N GLY A 403 -22.00 13.06 1.68
CA GLY A 403 -22.75 11.88 1.24
C GLY A 403 -21.93 10.59 1.34
N ARG A 404 -20.67 10.64 0.92
CA ARG A 404 -19.73 9.52 1.07
C ARG A 404 -19.61 9.11 2.54
N ASP A 405 -19.34 10.06 3.42
CA ASP A 405 -19.17 9.77 4.85
C ASP A 405 -20.46 9.22 5.49
N ILE A 406 -21.62 9.74 5.10
CA ILE A 406 -22.92 9.22 5.54
C ILE A 406 -23.09 7.77 5.11
N ALA A 407 -22.76 7.41 3.87
CA ALA A 407 -22.86 6.03 3.40
C ALA A 407 -21.92 5.08 4.15
N GLY A 408 -20.68 5.50 4.43
CA GLY A 408 -19.76 4.73 5.27
C GLY A 408 -20.28 4.57 6.71
N TYR A 409 -20.68 5.67 7.35
CA TYR A 409 -21.19 5.70 8.72
C TYR A 409 -22.44 4.84 8.92
N THR A 410 -23.33 4.84 7.92
CA THR A 410 -24.60 4.10 7.96
C THR A 410 -24.45 2.65 7.47
N GLN A 411 -23.23 2.20 7.18
CA GLN A 411 -22.96 0.88 6.59
C GLN A 411 -23.83 0.64 5.35
N ARG A 412 -23.96 1.69 4.53
CA ARG A 412 -24.75 1.76 3.29
C ARG A 412 -26.25 1.51 3.47
N ASN A 413 -26.80 1.74 4.67
CA ASN A 413 -28.24 1.59 4.91
C ASN A 413 -29.04 2.69 4.19
N THR A 414 -29.83 2.30 3.19
CA THR A 414 -30.58 3.22 2.32
C THR A 414 -31.46 4.23 3.07
N GLU A 415 -32.26 3.78 4.04
CA GLU A 415 -33.18 4.67 4.77
C GLU A 415 -32.39 5.71 5.57
N ARG A 416 -31.36 5.27 6.27
CA ARG A 416 -30.49 6.13 7.09
C ARG A 416 -29.68 7.11 6.24
N ILE A 417 -29.21 6.70 5.06
CA ILE A 417 -28.54 7.60 4.10
C ILE A 417 -29.48 8.75 3.74
N LEU A 418 -30.70 8.44 3.32
CA LEU A 418 -31.65 9.45 2.87
C LEU A 418 -32.10 10.37 4.01
N GLU A 419 -32.28 9.82 5.22
CA GLU A 419 -32.56 10.59 6.44
C GLU A 419 -31.45 11.61 6.73
N LEU A 420 -30.20 11.14 6.80
CA LEU A 420 -29.05 12.00 7.13
C LEU A 420 -28.76 13.00 6.02
N CYS A 421 -28.83 12.64 4.74
CA CYS A 421 -28.69 13.59 3.64
C CYS A 421 -29.79 14.66 3.65
N ALA A 422 -31.01 14.32 4.08
CA ALA A 422 -32.10 15.28 4.17
C ALA A 422 -31.92 16.33 5.27
N VAL A 423 -31.27 15.95 6.37
CA VAL A 423 -30.96 16.82 7.52
C VAL A 423 -29.68 17.62 7.28
N ALA A 424 -28.62 16.95 6.83
CA ALA A 424 -27.28 17.51 6.71
C ALA A 424 -27.10 18.39 5.47
N SER A 425 -27.88 18.18 4.41
CA SER A 425 -27.75 18.94 3.17
C SER A 425 -29.01 19.74 2.85
N PRO A 426 -28.87 21.05 2.52
CA PRO A 426 -30.01 21.86 2.11
C PRO A 426 -30.60 21.32 0.79
N ALA A 427 -31.85 21.68 0.49
CA ALA A 427 -32.56 21.14 -0.68
C ALA A 427 -31.77 21.27 -1.99
N ALA A 428 -31.02 22.36 -2.18
CA ALA A 428 -30.20 22.62 -3.36
C ALA A 428 -28.99 21.66 -3.53
N HIS A 429 -28.52 21.05 -2.44
CA HIS A 429 -27.37 20.13 -2.44
C HIS A 429 -27.73 18.72 -1.97
N ARG A 430 -29.01 18.44 -1.77
CA ARG A 430 -29.47 17.10 -1.37
C ARG A 430 -29.16 16.06 -2.44
N SER A 431 -29.23 16.45 -3.72
CA SER A 431 -28.87 15.56 -4.83
C SER A 431 -27.37 15.27 -4.85
N ASP A 432 -26.51 16.23 -4.49
CA ASP A 432 -25.06 16.03 -4.32
C ASP A 432 -24.76 14.98 -3.24
N CYS A 433 -25.39 15.12 -2.07
CA CYS A 433 -25.24 14.17 -0.96
C CYS A 433 -25.65 12.74 -1.33
N VAL A 434 -26.81 12.58 -1.99
CA VAL A 434 -27.26 11.25 -2.41
C VAL A 434 -26.34 10.65 -3.48
N VAL A 435 -25.78 11.45 -4.38
CA VAL A 435 -24.77 11.00 -5.36
C VAL A 435 -23.49 10.54 -4.68
N GLY A 436 -22.98 11.29 -3.71
CA GLY A 436 -21.80 10.87 -2.93
C GLY A 436 -22.03 9.56 -2.20
N ALA A 437 -23.22 9.37 -1.63
CA ALA A 437 -23.60 8.11 -1.01
C ALA A 437 -23.70 6.95 -2.01
N LEU A 438 -24.25 7.20 -3.20
CA LEU A 438 -24.33 6.20 -4.28
C LEU A 438 -22.94 5.74 -4.72
N ASN A 439 -21.98 6.66 -4.87
CA ASN A 439 -20.62 6.30 -5.25
C ASN A 439 -20.03 5.29 -4.25
N VAL A 440 -20.18 5.51 -2.94
CA VAL A 440 -19.74 4.53 -1.93
C VAL A 440 -20.43 3.18 -2.06
N VAL A 441 -21.73 3.14 -2.35
CA VAL A 441 -22.45 1.87 -2.52
C VAL A 441 -21.88 1.07 -3.71
N LEU A 442 -21.50 1.76 -4.78
CA LEU A 442 -20.92 1.17 -5.99
C LEU A 442 -19.45 0.77 -5.77
N ASP A 443 -18.64 1.70 -5.30
CA ASP A 443 -17.19 1.54 -5.11
C ASP A 443 -16.90 0.47 -4.07
N PHE A 444 -17.70 0.40 -2.99
CA PHE A 444 -17.55 -0.63 -1.96
C PHE A 444 -17.72 -2.05 -2.51
N ALA A 445 -18.67 -2.23 -3.43
CA ALA A 445 -18.96 -3.52 -4.04
C ALA A 445 -18.09 -3.79 -5.28
N GLY A 446 -17.31 -2.82 -5.74
CA GLY A 446 -16.60 -2.89 -7.02
C GLY A 446 -17.53 -3.03 -8.23
N GLY A 447 -18.77 -2.54 -8.14
CA GLY A 447 -19.77 -2.73 -9.19
C GLY A 447 -21.20 -2.34 -8.84
N VAL A 448 -22.09 -2.47 -9.83
CA VAL A 448 -23.52 -2.19 -9.68
C VAL A 448 -24.24 -3.32 -8.93
N THR A 449 -24.96 -2.96 -7.87
CA THR A 449 -25.66 -3.90 -6.98
C THR A 449 -27.15 -3.58 -6.86
N PRO A 450 -27.98 -4.53 -6.40
CA PRO A 450 -29.38 -4.24 -6.05
C PRO A 450 -29.52 -3.11 -5.02
N LEU A 451 -28.55 -2.95 -4.12
CA LEU A 451 -28.55 -1.88 -3.13
C LEU A 451 -28.43 -0.48 -3.78
N ALA A 452 -27.62 -0.35 -4.83
CA ALA A 452 -27.48 0.90 -5.59
C ALA A 452 -28.82 1.31 -6.24
N HIS A 453 -29.52 0.35 -6.86
CA HIS A 453 -30.85 0.58 -7.41
C HIS A 453 -31.86 0.97 -6.31
N GLN A 454 -31.88 0.23 -5.18
CA GLN A 454 -32.76 0.52 -4.05
C GLN A 454 -32.56 1.93 -3.49
N LEU A 455 -31.32 2.41 -3.41
CA LEU A 455 -31.03 3.78 -2.99
C LEU A 455 -31.65 4.81 -3.94
N CYS A 456 -31.46 4.64 -5.25
CA CYS A 456 -32.01 5.58 -6.23
C CYS A 456 -33.54 5.50 -6.39
N GLU A 457 -34.15 4.34 -6.13
CA GLU A 457 -35.61 4.15 -6.10
C GLU A 457 -36.25 4.78 -4.85
N ALA A 458 -35.58 4.69 -3.70
CA ALA A 458 -36.06 5.26 -2.45
C ALA A 458 -35.89 6.79 -2.38
N ALA A 459 -34.92 7.36 -3.11
CA ALA A 459 -34.77 8.80 -3.26
C ALA A 459 -35.99 9.44 -3.95
N THR A 460 -36.19 10.74 -3.76
CA THR A 460 -37.32 11.48 -4.35
C THR A 460 -36.87 12.73 -5.11
N GLY A 461 -37.71 13.21 -6.04
CA GLY A 461 -37.49 14.46 -6.77
C GLY A 461 -36.19 14.47 -7.59
N GLU A 462 -35.45 15.58 -7.50
CA GLU A 462 -34.19 15.77 -8.23
C GLU A 462 -33.10 14.78 -7.80
N ALA A 463 -33.03 14.45 -6.50
CA ALA A 463 -32.07 13.47 -6.00
C ALA A 463 -32.26 12.10 -6.66
N ALA A 464 -33.51 11.67 -6.84
CA ALA A 464 -33.82 10.41 -7.53
C ALA A 464 -33.39 10.43 -9.01
N ALA A 465 -33.64 11.55 -9.70
CA ALA A 465 -33.26 11.69 -11.10
C ALA A 465 -31.74 11.67 -11.29
N ARG A 466 -31.01 12.42 -10.46
CA ARG A 466 -29.54 12.49 -10.52
C ARG A 466 -28.88 11.19 -10.07
N CYS A 467 -29.43 10.52 -9.06
CA CYS A 467 -28.96 9.20 -8.61
C CYS A 467 -29.04 8.19 -9.76
N ARG A 468 -30.19 8.07 -10.44
CA ARG A 468 -30.34 7.15 -11.58
C ARG A 468 -29.41 7.49 -12.74
N ALA A 469 -29.30 8.76 -13.11
CA ALA A 469 -28.39 9.18 -14.17
C ALA A 469 -26.93 8.87 -13.84
N THR A 470 -26.53 9.02 -12.57
CA THR A 470 -25.19 8.66 -12.09
C THR A 470 -25.00 7.15 -12.15
N LEU A 471 -25.98 6.37 -11.68
CA LEU A 471 -25.94 4.91 -11.74
C LEU A 471 -25.76 4.39 -13.18
N GLU A 472 -26.54 4.92 -14.12
CA GLU A 472 -26.45 4.59 -15.55
C GLU A 472 -25.08 4.96 -16.15
N ALA A 473 -24.48 6.08 -15.73
CA ALA A 473 -23.14 6.44 -16.18
C ALA A 473 -22.07 5.47 -15.63
N ARG A 474 -22.16 5.16 -14.33
CA ARG A 474 -21.23 4.27 -13.62
C ARG A 474 -21.30 2.82 -14.12
N GLU A 475 -22.44 2.36 -14.64
CA GLU A 475 -22.57 1.02 -15.26
C GLU A 475 -21.54 0.76 -16.36
N THR A 476 -21.06 1.81 -17.04
CA THR A 476 -20.07 1.68 -18.13
C THR A 476 -18.62 1.65 -17.65
N GLU A 477 -18.38 1.91 -16.37
CA GLU A 477 -17.03 2.02 -15.79
C GLU A 477 -16.49 0.70 -15.23
N PHE A 478 -17.37 -0.29 -14.99
CA PHE A 478 -17.06 -1.56 -14.34
C PHE A 478 -16.67 -2.69 -15.31
#